data_AF-A0A9E4Q1U9-F1
#
_entry.id   AF-A0A9E4Q1U9-F1
#
_cell.length_a   1.000
_cell.length_b   1.000
_cell.length_c   1.000
_cell.angle_alpha   90.00
_cell.angle_beta   90.00
_cell.angle_gamma   90.00
#
_symmetry.space_group_name_H-M   'P 1'
#
loop_
_entity.id
_entity.type
_entity.pdbx_description
1 polymer ?
#
loop_
_entity_poly.entity_id
_entity_poly.type
_entity_poly.pdbx_seq_one_letter_code
_entity_poly.pdbx_strand_id
1 'polypeptide(L)'
;MNLPDDEGAHLAPIEWWYFNGHLADDTGREYSYHFVTFQSVTPSGLTPRLFHLSWADHEQRLYLTAEKPNLAQAKRSTGTFSFTTSEWRMEGKAAIDGAEYRLAFQTGQYSVDITASSTKP
;
A
#
# COMPACT_ATOMS: atom_id res chain seq x y z
N MET A 1 -8.68 18.27 8.98
CA MET A 1 -8.34 16.85 9.15
C MET A 1 -9.30 16.28 10.17
N ASN A 2 -10.13 15.34 9.74
CA ASN A 2 -11.21 14.73 10.47
C ASN A 2 -10.94 13.23 10.55
N LEU A 3 -10.17 12.80 11.55
CA LEU A 3 -9.98 11.39 11.84
C LEU A 3 -11.20 10.86 12.63
N PRO A 4 -11.68 9.64 12.37
CA PRO A 4 -11.10 8.60 11.51
C PRO A 4 -11.43 8.72 10.01
N ASP A 5 -12.37 9.58 9.61
CA ASP A 5 -12.91 9.60 8.25
C ASP A 5 -11.85 9.83 7.16
N ASP A 6 -10.88 10.71 7.44
CA ASP A 6 -9.77 11.05 6.55
C ASP A 6 -8.74 9.90 6.37
N GLU A 7 -8.91 8.75 7.04
CA GLU A 7 -8.19 7.52 6.69
C GLU A 7 -8.67 6.95 5.34
N GLY A 8 -9.88 7.33 4.91
CA GLY A 8 -10.44 6.89 3.64
C GLY A 8 -9.80 7.55 2.41
N ALA A 9 -10.18 7.07 1.23
CA ALA A 9 -9.72 7.64 -0.02
C ALA A 9 -10.46 8.93 -0.37
N HIS A 10 -9.73 9.89 -0.90
CA HIS A 10 -10.23 11.19 -1.30
C HIS A 10 -10.31 11.31 -2.83
N LEU A 11 -11.23 12.15 -3.30
CA LEU A 11 -11.25 12.55 -4.71
C LEU A 11 -10.41 13.81 -4.89
N ALA A 12 -9.10 13.64 -4.76
CA ALA A 12 -8.11 14.70 -4.92
C ALA A 12 -7.39 14.60 -6.29
N PRO A 13 -6.86 15.71 -6.83
CA PRO A 13 -6.06 15.66 -8.05
C PRO A 13 -4.90 14.66 -7.97
N ILE A 14 -4.29 14.53 -6.78
CA ILE A 14 -3.24 13.56 -6.46
C ILE A 14 -3.47 13.08 -5.02
N GLU A 15 -3.36 11.77 -4.80
CA GLU A 15 -3.38 11.13 -3.50
C GLU A 15 -2.44 9.93 -3.49
N TRP A 16 -1.88 9.59 -2.32
CA TRP A 16 -0.96 8.46 -2.18
C TRP A 16 -1.15 7.71 -0.87
N TRP A 17 -0.88 6.40 -0.92
CA TRP A 17 -0.71 5.53 0.25
C TRP A 17 0.65 4.89 0.14
N TYR A 18 1.52 5.16 1.12
CA TYR A 18 2.91 4.77 1.08
C TYR A 18 3.24 3.99 2.36
N PHE A 19 3.56 2.71 2.20
CA PHE A 19 4.06 1.87 3.28
C PHE A 19 5.50 1.48 3.00
N ASN A 20 6.35 1.52 4.03
CA ASN A 20 7.68 0.95 3.98
C ASN A 20 8.06 0.37 5.34
N GLY A 21 9.02 -0.54 5.33
CA GLY A 21 9.52 -1.12 6.56
C GLY A 21 10.66 -2.08 6.35
N HIS A 22 11.18 -2.52 7.48
CA HIS A 22 12.13 -3.62 7.61
C HIS A 22 11.40 -4.81 8.23
N LEU A 23 11.73 -6.01 7.76
CA LEU A 23 11.21 -7.28 8.26
C LEU A 23 12.41 -8.17 8.60
N ALA A 24 12.25 -9.03 9.59
CA ALA A 24 13.18 -10.11 9.87
C ALA A 24 12.38 -11.41 10.05
N ASP A 25 12.88 -12.52 9.51
CA ASP A 25 12.30 -13.84 9.78
C ASP A 25 12.85 -14.47 11.06
N ASP A 26 12.36 -15.66 11.40
CA ASP A 26 12.73 -16.42 12.60
C ASP A 26 14.19 -16.92 12.59
N THR A 27 14.84 -16.89 11.43
CA THR A 27 16.27 -17.20 11.27
C THR A 27 17.16 -15.96 11.29
N GLY A 28 16.55 -14.76 11.35
CA GLY A 28 17.26 -13.48 11.37
C GLY A 28 17.61 -12.94 9.98
N ARG A 29 17.04 -13.49 8.89
CA ARG A 29 17.21 -12.91 7.56
C ARG A 29 16.43 -11.63 7.47
N GLU A 30 17.07 -10.59 6.94
CA GLU A 30 16.49 -9.25 6.86
C GLU A 30 15.94 -8.98 5.47
N TYR A 31 14.80 -8.30 5.44
CA TYR A 31 14.14 -7.79 4.25
C TYR A 31 13.78 -6.33 4.43
N SER A 32 13.69 -5.59 3.32
CA SER A 32 13.07 -4.26 3.35
C SER A 32 12.17 -4.06 2.16
N TYR A 33 11.13 -3.25 2.33
CA TYR A 33 10.17 -3.00 1.28
C TYR A 33 9.71 -1.54 1.29
N HIS A 34 9.27 -1.06 0.13
CA HIS A 34 8.22 -0.05 0.09
C HIS A 34 7.12 -0.52 -0.87
N PHE A 35 5.88 -0.20 -0.55
CA PHE A 35 4.73 -0.50 -1.37
C PHE A 35 3.79 0.69 -1.40
N VAL A 36 3.57 1.24 -2.59
CA VAL A 36 2.96 2.54 -2.79
C VAL A 36 1.80 2.42 -3.77
N THR A 37 0.70 3.09 -3.47
CA THR A 37 -0.39 3.34 -4.42
C THR A 37 -0.49 4.84 -4.65
N PHE A 38 -0.32 5.27 -5.89
CA PHE A 38 -0.63 6.63 -6.33
C PHE A 38 -1.96 6.64 -7.06
N GLN A 39 -2.80 7.63 -6.78
CA GLN A 39 -4.04 7.88 -7.49
C GLN A 39 -4.09 9.34 -7.92
N SER A 40 -4.63 9.60 -9.11
CA SER A 40 -4.95 10.95 -9.55
C SER A 40 -6.38 11.03 -10.04
N VAL A 41 -7.00 12.20 -9.93
CA VAL A 41 -8.27 12.53 -10.59
C VAL A 41 -7.99 13.62 -11.60
N THR A 42 -8.06 13.28 -12.88
CA THR A 42 -7.78 14.22 -13.97
C THR A 42 -8.98 15.15 -14.25
N PRO A 43 -8.79 16.29 -14.94
CA PRO A 43 -9.91 17.16 -15.32
C PRO A 43 -10.97 16.49 -16.20
N SER A 44 -10.61 15.44 -16.95
CA SER A 44 -11.55 14.65 -17.76
C SER A 44 -12.33 13.61 -16.96
N GLY A 45 -12.07 13.48 -15.65
CA GLY A 45 -12.67 12.48 -14.79
C GLY A 45 -12.02 11.10 -14.85
N LEU A 46 -10.93 10.94 -15.62
CA LEU A 46 -10.11 9.72 -15.57
C LEU A 46 -9.37 9.64 -14.24
N THR A 47 -9.25 8.43 -13.72
CA THR A 47 -8.66 8.18 -12.40
C THR A 47 -7.52 7.16 -12.47
N PRO A 48 -6.38 7.51 -13.10
CA PRO A 48 -5.25 6.61 -13.18
C PRO A 48 -4.72 6.30 -11.77
N ARG A 49 -4.41 5.02 -11.55
CA ARG A 49 -3.79 4.52 -10.34
C ARG A 49 -2.53 3.75 -10.71
N LEU A 50 -1.47 3.91 -9.94
CA LEU A 50 -0.22 3.19 -10.09
C LEU A 50 0.16 2.55 -8.76
N PHE A 51 0.38 1.24 -8.78
CA PHE A 51 1.07 0.57 -7.69
C PHE A 51 2.56 0.50 -8.01
N HIS A 52 3.42 0.80 -7.04
CA HIS A 52 4.86 0.65 -7.16
C HIS A 52 5.43 -0.04 -5.93
N LEU A 53 6.28 -1.03 -6.15
CA LEU A 53 6.85 -1.91 -5.14
C LEU A 53 8.38 -1.91 -5.27
N SER A 54 9.07 -1.90 -4.14
CA SER A 54 10.39 -2.51 -4.05
C SER A 54 10.47 -3.53 -2.93
N TRP A 55 11.32 -4.53 -3.15
CA TRP A 55 11.62 -5.60 -2.21
C TRP A 55 13.12 -5.87 -2.21
N ALA A 56 13.73 -5.89 -1.03
CA ALA A 56 15.12 -6.24 -0.85
C ALA A 56 15.24 -7.47 0.06
N ASP A 57 16.01 -8.46 -0.38
CA ASP A 57 16.52 -9.57 0.43
C ASP A 57 18.00 -9.30 0.69
N HIS A 58 18.34 -8.97 1.93
CA HIS A 58 19.66 -8.44 2.29
C HIS A 58 20.74 -9.53 2.27
N GLU A 59 20.37 -10.77 2.60
CA GLU A 59 21.30 -11.90 2.58
C GLU A 59 21.64 -12.30 1.15
N GLN A 60 20.64 -12.37 0.27
CA GLN A 60 20.85 -12.66 -1.16
C GLN A 60 21.44 -11.46 -1.92
N ARG A 61 21.53 -10.28 -1.28
CA ARG A 61 21.88 -9.00 -1.92
C ARG A 61 21.04 -8.74 -3.17
N LEU A 62 19.76 -9.07 -3.07
CA LEU A 62 18.79 -8.97 -4.15
C LEU A 62 17.91 -7.75 -3.93
N TYR A 63 17.73 -6.96 -4.98
CA TYR A 63 16.81 -5.83 -5.00
C TYR A 63 15.89 -5.97 -6.21
N LEU A 64 14.58 -5.99 -5.95
CA LEU A 64 13.53 -6.13 -6.95
C LEU A 64 12.63 -4.89 -6.92
N THR A 65 12.20 -4.45 -8.09
CA THR A 65 11.16 -3.43 -8.25
C THR A 65 10.09 -3.95 -9.19
N ALA A 66 8.85 -3.49 -9.00
CA ALA A 66 7.77 -3.75 -9.93
C ALA A 66 6.71 -2.66 -9.85
N GLU A 67 5.95 -2.50 -10.92
CA GLU A 67 4.87 -1.55 -11.02
C GLU A 67 3.65 -2.13 -11.73
N LYS A 68 2.47 -1.69 -11.34
CA LYS A 68 1.21 -2.09 -11.96
C LYS A 68 0.29 -0.89 -12.14
N PRO A 69 0.07 -0.41 -13.37
CA PRO A 69 -0.95 0.59 -13.64
C PRO A 69 -2.35 -0.03 -13.52
N ASN A 70 -3.32 0.78 -13.12
CA ASN A 70 -4.73 0.41 -13.03
C ASN A 70 -5.58 1.63 -13.41
N LEU A 71 -6.54 1.47 -14.31
CA LEU A 71 -7.55 2.49 -14.65
C LEU A 71 -8.86 2.21 -13.88
N ALA A 72 -8.75 2.04 -12.56
CA ALA A 72 -9.91 1.87 -11.70
C ALA A 72 -10.59 3.21 -11.45
N GLN A 73 -11.94 3.23 -11.43
CA GLN A 73 -12.68 4.42 -11.03
C GLN A 73 -12.38 4.75 -9.55
N ALA A 74 -11.85 5.94 -9.29
CA ALA A 74 -11.67 6.41 -7.92
C ALA A 74 -13.03 6.60 -7.26
N LYS A 75 -13.14 6.16 -6.01
CA LYS A 75 -14.32 6.36 -5.17
C LYS A 75 -13.84 6.96 -3.86
N ARG A 76 -14.53 7.99 -3.40
CA ARG A 76 -14.35 8.48 -2.03
C ARG A 76 -14.76 7.38 -1.07
N SER A 77 -14.02 7.21 0.01
CA SER A 77 -14.40 6.37 1.14
C SER A 77 -14.14 7.11 2.46
N THR A 78 -14.69 6.59 3.54
CA THR A 78 -14.61 7.19 4.89
C THR A 78 -14.04 6.15 5.85
N GLY A 79 -12.92 6.48 6.50
CA GLY A 79 -12.31 5.61 7.51
C GLY A 79 -11.68 4.32 6.99
N THR A 80 -11.67 4.10 5.68
CA THR A 80 -11.10 2.89 5.07
C THR A 80 -10.74 3.12 3.61
N PHE A 81 -9.74 2.39 3.13
CA PHE A 81 -9.45 2.25 1.71
C PHE A 81 -9.15 0.79 1.36
N SER A 82 -9.41 0.41 0.12
CA SER A 82 -9.05 -0.90 -0.42
C SER A 82 -8.75 -0.77 -1.90
N PHE A 83 -7.54 -1.14 -2.28
CA PHE A 83 -7.06 -1.10 -3.65
C PHE A 83 -6.50 -2.45 -4.04
N THR A 84 -6.87 -2.90 -5.24
CA THR A 84 -6.35 -4.14 -5.82
C THR A 84 -5.91 -3.91 -7.25
N THR A 85 -4.93 -4.68 -7.70
CA THR A 85 -4.57 -4.83 -9.12
C THR A 85 -3.89 -6.18 -9.34
N SER A 86 -4.51 -7.05 -10.13
CA SER A 86 -4.08 -8.45 -10.23
C SER A 86 -3.88 -9.04 -8.82
N GLU A 87 -2.70 -9.59 -8.53
CA GLU A 87 -2.37 -10.25 -7.27
C GLU A 87 -1.89 -9.30 -6.16
N TRP A 88 -1.98 -7.98 -6.39
CA TRP A 88 -1.53 -6.97 -5.45
C TRP A 88 -2.73 -6.30 -4.76
N ARG A 89 -2.58 -6.05 -3.45
CA ARG A 89 -3.63 -5.52 -2.60
C ARG A 89 -3.06 -4.59 -1.53
N MET A 90 -3.72 -3.47 -1.31
CA MET A 90 -3.42 -2.51 -0.26
C MET A 90 -4.73 -2.07 0.40
N GLU A 91 -4.86 -2.33 1.70
CA GLU A 91 -6.05 -2.03 2.48
C GLU A 91 -5.68 -1.33 3.78
N GLY A 92 -6.53 -0.41 4.20
CA GLY A 92 -6.43 0.26 5.48
C GLY A 92 -7.82 0.52 6.06
N LYS A 93 -7.91 0.48 7.38
CA LYS A 93 -9.10 0.87 8.13
C LYS A 93 -8.68 1.59 9.40
N ALA A 94 -9.35 2.68 9.71
CA ALA A 94 -9.27 3.27 11.03
C ALA A 94 -9.87 2.29 12.06
N ALA A 95 -9.29 2.24 13.25
CA ALA A 95 -9.84 1.51 14.38
C ALA A 95 -9.68 2.33 15.67
N ILE A 96 -10.47 1.98 16.69
CA ILE A 96 -10.49 2.67 17.99
C ILE A 96 -9.09 2.63 18.65
N ASP A 97 -8.38 1.52 18.51
CA ASP A 97 -7.08 1.27 19.14
C ASP A 97 -5.89 1.45 18.17
N GLY A 98 -6.10 2.21 17.09
CA GLY A 98 -5.09 2.46 16.05
C GLY A 98 -5.45 1.85 14.70
N ALA A 99 -5.07 2.52 13.60
CA ALA A 99 -5.37 2.04 12.26
C ALA A 99 -4.73 0.67 11.97
N GLU A 100 -5.44 -0.16 11.22
CA GLU A 100 -4.98 -1.47 10.75
C GLU A 100 -4.80 -1.46 9.24
N TYR A 101 -3.76 -2.15 8.76
CA TYR A 101 -3.39 -2.22 7.36
C TYR A 101 -3.10 -3.65 6.92
N ARG A 102 -3.44 -3.96 5.68
CA ARG A 102 -3.11 -5.24 5.02
C ARG A 102 -2.49 -4.97 3.66
N LEU A 103 -1.30 -5.50 3.44
CA LEU A 103 -0.55 -5.36 2.20
C LEU A 103 -0.26 -6.76 1.66
N ALA A 104 -0.60 -7.03 0.41
CA ALA A 104 -0.21 -8.27 -0.25
C ALA A 104 0.34 -7.99 -1.64
N PHE A 105 1.47 -8.61 -1.97
CA PHE A 105 2.09 -8.48 -3.29
C PHE A 105 2.97 -9.68 -3.62
N GLN A 106 3.26 -9.82 -4.91
CA GLN A 106 4.17 -10.83 -5.46
C GLN A 106 5.20 -10.14 -6.34
N THR A 107 6.47 -10.53 -6.19
CA THR A 107 7.58 -10.03 -7.02
C THR A 107 8.73 -11.03 -7.06
N GLY A 108 9.29 -11.28 -8.25
CA GLY A 108 10.28 -12.34 -8.45
C GLY A 108 9.77 -13.69 -7.96
N GLN A 109 10.50 -14.31 -7.02
CA GLN A 109 10.13 -15.56 -6.36
C GLN A 109 9.34 -15.38 -5.05
N TYR A 110 9.08 -14.13 -4.64
CA TYR A 110 8.49 -13.81 -3.34
C TYR A 110 6.99 -13.58 -3.46
N SER A 111 6.26 -14.12 -2.49
CA SER A 111 4.87 -13.77 -2.19
C SER A 111 4.81 -13.28 -0.75
N VAL A 112 4.30 -12.08 -0.53
CA VAL A 112 4.36 -11.38 0.75
C VAL A 112 2.95 -10.95 1.15
N ASP A 113 2.56 -11.24 2.40
CA ASP A 113 1.36 -10.74 3.05
C ASP A 113 1.77 -10.12 4.40
N ILE A 114 1.46 -8.84 4.59
CA ILE A 114 1.82 -8.05 5.77
C ILE A 114 0.56 -7.51 6.41
N THR A 115 0.43 -7.73 7.70
CA THR A 115 -0.51 -7.01 8.57
C THR A 115 0.25 -6.00 9.41
N ALA A 116 -0.20 -4.76 9.46
CA ALA A 116 0.36 -3.73 10.32
C ALA A 116 -0.75 -3.05 11.14
N SER A 117 -0.40 -2.64 12.36
CA SER A 117 -1.28 -1.86 13.24
C SER A 117 -0.50 -0.66 13.76
N SER A 118 -1.14 0.51 13.81
CA SER A 118 -0.50 1.65 14.44
C SER A 118 -0.33 1.41 15.94
N THR A 119 0.86 1.72 16.46
CA THR A 119 1.17 1.62 17.90
C THR A 119 1.26 2.98 18.57
N LYS A 120 1.10 4.06 17.79
CA LYS A 120 1.16 5.45 18.23
C LYS A 120 0.12 6.29 17.47
N PRO A 121 -0.39 7.37 18.07
CA PRO A 121 -1.19 8.37 17.37
C PRO A 121 -0.43 9.07 16.25
#